data_AF-A0A7C2HCQ7-F1
#
_entry.id   AF-A0A7C2HCQ7-F1
#
_cell.length_a   1.000
_cell.length_b   1.000
_cell.length_c   1.000
_cell.angle_alpha   90.00
_cell.angle_beta   90.00
_cell.angle_gamma   90.00
#
_symmetry.space_group_name_H-M   'P 1'
#
loop_
_entity.id
_entity.type
_entity.pdbx_description
1 polymer ?
#
loop_
_entity_poly.entity_id
_entity_poly.type
_entity_poly.pdbx_seq_one_letter_code
_entity_poly.pdbx_strand_id
1 'polypeptide(L)'
;MAWSQSTWNLLQHRMSRAVGHAPSEAAAWDRLVRASRRVLRNFSTNFFLVTRFLPPRERADVEVIYAAVRYPDEVVDSFPIPVEQKLALLDSWEEAYRRARACEGLRPSVRTGVPWILAGFADVVRRQGIPPEHYHSFLAAMRR
;
A
#
# COMPACT_ATOMS: atom_id res chain seq x y z
N MET A 1 9.91 0.49 -15.82
CA MET A 1 8.89 1.29 -16.55
C MET A 1 7.85 1.69 -15.52
N ALA A 2 7.58 2.99 -15.37
CA ALA A 2 6.56 3.47 -14.44
C ALA A 2 5.19 2.88 -14.82
N TRP A 3 4.41 2.47 -13.84
CA TRP A 3 3.07 1.94 -14.12
C TRP A 3 2.10 3.10 -14.34
N SER A 4 1.27 3.02 -15.37
CA SER A 4 0.22 4.01 -15.58
C SER A 4 -0.79 4.00 -14.44
N GLN A 5 -1.51 5.12 -14.25
CA GLN A 5 -2.62 5.19 -13.30
C GLN A 5 -3.65 4.06 -13.52
N SER A 6 -3.96 3.73 -14.77
CA SER A 6 -4.85 2.62 -15.12
C SER A 6 -4.31 1.26 -14.64
N THR A 7 -3.00 1.05 -14.70
CA THR A 7 -2.35 -0.17 -14.20
C THR A 7 -2.50 -0.29 -12.69
N TRP A 8 -2.29 0.80 -11.96
CA TRP A 8 -2.53 0.87 -10.52
C TRP A 8 -3.99 0.61 -10.15
N ASN A 9 -4.95 1.21 -10.87
CA ASN A 9 -6.38 1.00 -10.65
C ASN A 9 -6.79 -0.47 -10.89
N LEU A 10 -6.30 -1.08 -11.97
CA LEU A 10 -6.53 -2.50 -12.25
C LEU A 10 -5.96 -3.40 -11.15
N LEU A 11 -4.74 -3.11 -10.69
CA LEU A 11 -4.13 -3.85 -9.59
C LEU A 11 -4.95 -3.69 -8.30
N GLN A 12 -5.36 -2.46 -7.99
CA GLN A 12 -6.21 -2.13 -6.84
C GLN A 12 -7.51 -2.93 -6.86
N HIS A 13 -8.28 -2.91 -7.96
CA HIS A 13 -9.53 -3.68 -8.06
C HIS A 13 -9.30 -5.20 -7.97
N ARG A 14 -8.28 -5.72 -8.66
CA ARG A 14 -7.96 -7.15 -8.62
C ARG A 14 -7.61 -7.59 -7.20
N MET A 15 -6.72 -6.85 -6.54
CA MET A 15 -6.22 -7.22 -5.23
C MET A 15 -7.26 -6.99 -4.14
N SER A 16 -8.08 -5.94 -4.21
CA SER A 16 -9.19 -5.77 -3.26
C SER A 16 -10.16 -6.95 -3.31
N ARG A 17 -10.53 -7.44 -4.51
CA ARG A 17 -11.35 -8.66 -4.62
C ARG A 17 -10.62 -9.88 -4.06
N ALA A 18 -9.36 -10.08 -4.44
CA ALA A 18 -8.58 -11.24 -4.03
C ALA A 18 -8.30 -11.29 -2.52
N VAL A 19 -8.06 -10.15 -1.88
CA VAL A 19 -7.85 -10.06 -0.43
C VAL A 19 -9.18 -10.21 0.29
N GLY A 20 -10.23 -9.50 -0.12
CA GLY A 20 -11.55 -9.56 0.52
C GLY A 20 -12.20 -10.96 0.51
N HIS A 21 -11.93 -11.76 -0.53
CA HIS A 21 -12.41 -13.15 -0.68
C HIS A 21 -11.35 -14.20 -0.34
N ALA A 22 -10.30 -13.84 0.41
CA ALA A 22 -9.35 -14.84 0.90
C ALA A 22 -10.00 -15.77 1.94
N PRO A 23 -9.67 -17.07 1.93
CA PRO A 23 -10.26 -18.04 2.86
C PRO A 23 -9.89 -17.74 4.33
N SER A 24 -8.80 -17.03 4.58
CA SER A 24 -8.33 -16.63 5.92
C SER A 24 -7.55 -15.31 5.87
N GLU A 25 -7.31 -14.70 7.04
CA GLU A 25 -6.43 -13.53 7.18
C GLU A 25 -5.00 -13.85 6.72
N ALA A 26 -4.48 -15.03 7.04
CA ALA A 26 -3.16 -15.49 6.58
C ALA A 26 -3.10 -15.58 5.04
N ALA A 27 -4.14 -16.13 4.40
CA ALA A 27 -4.20 -16.19 2.94
C ALA A 27 -4.35 -14.80 2.31
N ALA A 28 -5.05 -13.87 2.97
CA ALA A 28 -5.12 -12.46 2.56
C ALA A 28 -3.74 -11.79 2.63
N TRP A 29 -3.03 -11.97 3.75
CA TRP A 29 -1.66 -11.49 3.94
C TRP A 29 -0.71 -12.03 2.87
N ASP A 30 -0.73 -13.33 2.60
CA ASP A 30 0.11 -13.93 1.57
C ASP A 30 -0.16 -13.36 0.16
N ARG A 31 -1.44 -13.12 -0.17
CA ARG A 31 -1.83 -12.51 -1.45
C ARG A 31 -1.32 -11.08 -1.55
N LEU A 32 -1.49 -10.28 -0.50
CA LEU A 32 -1.09 -8.88 -0.51
C LEU A 32 0.44 -8.74 -0.52
N VAL A 33 1.19 -9.52 0.27
CA VAL A 33 2.66 -9.52 0.27
C VAL A 33 3.21 -9.88 -1.12
N ARG A 34 2.64 -10.90 -1.79
CA ARG A 34 3.05 -11.23 -3.16
C ARG A 34 2.81 -10.08 -4.13
N ALA A 35 1.73 -9.32 -3.99
CA ALA A 35 1.48 -8.15 -4.82
C ALA A 35 2.44 -7.00 -4.49
N SER A 36 2.67 -6.71 -3.20
CA SER A 36 3.62 -5.70 -2.74
C SER A 36 5.05 -5.99 -3.19
N ARG A 37 5.47 -7.27 -3.18
CA ARG A 37 6.75 -7.70 -3.77
C ARG A 37 6.85 -7.34 -5.24
N ARG A 38 5.78 -7.49 -6.02
CA ARG A 38 5.77 -7.14 -7.46
C ARG A 38 5.90 -5.63 -7.66
N VAL A 39 5.27 -4.83 -6.79
CA VAL A 39 5.47 -3.38 -6.76
C VAL A 39 6.94 -3.07 -6.49
N LEU A 40 7.51 -3.57 -5.39
CA LEU A 40 8.91 -3.32 -5.04
C LEU A 40 9.87 -3.70 -6.17
N ARG A 41 9.73 -4.92 -6.70
CA ARG A 41 10.58 -5.42 -7.79
C ARG A 41 10.48 -4.58 -9.07
N ASN A 42 9.31 -4.01 -9.36
CA ASN A 42 9.12 -3.16 -10.55
C ASN A 42 9.76 -1.78 -10.40
N PHE A 43 9.71 -1.20 -9.19
CA PHE A 43 10.09 0.19 -8.96
C PHE A 43 11.48 0.37 -8.35
N SER A 44 12.09 -0.64 -7.74
CA SER A 44 13.46 -0.56 -7.24
C SER A 44 14.19 -1.88 -7.27
N THR A 45 15.07 -2.07 -8.26
CA THR A 45 15.88 -3.29 -8.38
C THR A 45 16.87 -3.43 -7.23
N ASN A 46 17.60 -2.35 -6.89
CA ASN A 46 18.60 -2.40 -5.84
C ASN A 46 17.96 -2.66 -4.47
N PHE A 47 16.90 -1.91 -4.12
CA PHE A 47 16.23 -2.12 -2.84
C PHE A 47 15.55 -3.49 -2.76
N PHE A 48 14.96 -3.97 -3.87
CA PHE A 48 14.45 -5.33 -3.94
C PHE A 48 15.53 -6.38 -3.62
N LEU A 49 16.75 -6.23 -4.15
CA LEU A 49 17.86 -7.14 -3.84
C LEU A 49 18.27 -7.06 -2.36
N VAL A 50 18.40 -5.86 -1.80
CA VAL A 50 18.78 -5.67 -0.40
C VAL A 50 17.76 -6.29 0.56
N THR A 51 16.47 -6.16 0.28
CA THR A 51 15.43 -6.79 1.13
C THR A 51 15.52 -8.33 1.17
N ARG A 52 16.24 -8.98 0.25
CA ARG A 52 16.44 -10.44 0.26
C ARG A 52 17.30 -10.92 1.43
N PHE A 53 18.12 -10.06 2.01
CA PHE A 53 18.94 -10.36 3.20
C PHE A 53 18.16 -10.27 4.52
N LEU A 54 16.94 -9.74 4.51
CA LEU A 54 16.08 -9.71 5.69
C LEU A 54 15.47 -11.09 5.97
N PRO A 55 15.20 -11.43 7.25
CA PRO A 55 14.44 -12.63 7.55
C PRO A 55 13.03 -12.55 6.93
N PRO A 56 12.37 -13.69 6.66
CA PRO A 56 11.20 -13.73 5.79
C PRO A 56 10.03 -12.85 6.25
N ARG A 57 9.85 -12.67 7.56
CA ARG A 57 8.75 -11.88 8.14
C ARG A 57 8.98 -10.38 7.95
N GLU A 58 10.16 -9.90 8.31
CA GLU A 58 10.60 -8.51 8.17
C GLU A 58 10.62 -8.11 6.71
N ARG A 59 11.07 -9.01 5.82
CA ARG A 59 11.01 -8.80 4.37
C ARG A 59 9.59 -8.57 3.88
N ALA A 60 8.62 -9.36 4.36
CA ALA A 60 7.22 -9.21 3.97
C ALA A 60 6.68 -7.85 4.43
N ASP A 61 6.98 -7.45 5.66
CA ASP A 61 6.58 -6.16 6.21
C ASP A 61 7.20 -4.99 5.40
N VAL A 62 8.48 -5.06 5.06
CA VAL A 62 9.16 -4.05 4.21
C VAL A 62 8.58 -4.00 2.79
N GLU A 63 8.29 -5.16 2.18
CA GLU A 63 7.62 -5.22 0.87
C GLU A 63 6.28 -4.46 0.91
N VAL A 64 5.49 -4.64 1.97
CA VAL A 64 4.19 -3.97 2.18
C VAL A 64 4.34 -2.47 2.45
N ILE A 65 5.27 -2.08 3.33
CA ILE A 65 5.56 -0.67 3.61
C ILE A 65 5.97 0.04 2.31
N TYR A 66 6.86 -0.57 1.52
CA TYR A 66 7.30 0.01 0.24
C TYR A 66 6.13 0.24 -0.71
N ALA A 67 5.21 -0.72 -0.84
CA ALA A 67 4.03 -0.54 -1.69
C ALA A 67 3.12 0.62 -1.22
N ALA A 68 3.00 0.82 0.10
CA ALA A 68 2.19 1.89 0.69
C ALA A 68 2.75 3.29 0.47
N VAL A 69 4.09 3.44 0.41
CA VAL A 69 4.72 4.72 0.09
C VAL A 69 4.82 4.94 -1.43
N ARG A 70 4.94 3.87 -2.22
CA ARG A 70 5.10 3.96 -3.67
C ARG A 70 3.86 4.50 -4.38
N TYR A 71 2.65 4.15 -3.95
CA TYR A 71 1.45 4.66 -4.64
C TYR A 71 1.31 6.19 -4.55
N PRO A 72 1.42 6.84 -3.37
CA PRO A 72 1.43 8.30 -3.29
C PRO A 72 2.55 8.97 -4.09
N ASP A 73 3.75 8.38 -4.11
CA ASP A 73 4.89 8.84 -4.93
C ASP A 73 4.52 8.88 -6.42
N GLU A 74 3.88 7.82 -6.95
CA GLU A 74 3.43 7.77 -8.34
C GLU A 74 2.31 8.77 -8.65
N VAL A 75 1.44 9.07 -7.68
CA VAL A 75 0.41 10.12 -7.82
C VAL A 75 1.07 11.49 -8.05
N VAL A 76 2.13 11.80 -7.29
CA VAL A 76 2.83 13.08 -7.38
C VAL A 76 3.72 13.13 -8.62
N ASP A 77 4.52 12.10 -8.87
CA ASP A 77 5.61 12.17 -9.85
C ASP A 77 5.22 11.69 -11.25
N SER A 78 4.32 10.70 -11.35
CA SER A 78 4.14 9.94 -12.61
C SER A 78 2.77 10.10 -13.25
N PHE A 79 1.70 10.35 -12.49
CA PHE A 79 0.36 10.43 -13.06
C PHE A 79 0.17 11.75 -13.85
N PRO A 80 -0.18 11.69 -15.14
CA PRO A 80 -0.33 12.88 -15.99
C PRO A 80 -1.71 13.53 -15.79
N ILE A 81 -2.00 13.93 -14.56
CA ILE A 81 -3.26 14.53 -14.13
C ILE A 81 -3.03 15.91 -13.50
N PRO A 82 -4.02 16.82 -13.52
CA PRO A 82 -3.94 18.13 -12.88
C PRO A 82 -3.63 18.03 -11.38
N VAL A 83 -3.00 19.06 -10.83
CA VAL A 83 -2.58 19.12 -9.42
C VAL A 83 -3.78 18.92 -8.48
N GLU A 84 -4.93 19.49 -8.81
CA GLU A 84 -6.17 19.39 -8.04
C GLU A 84 -6.62 17.92 -7.91
N GLN A 85 -6.44 17.13 -8.98
CA GLN A 85 -6.76 15.70 -8.96
C GLN A 85 -5.73 14.90 -8.15
N LYS A 86 -4.44 15.28 -8.20
CA LYS A 86 -3.40 14.66 -7.35
C LYS A 86 -3.72 14.87 -5.87
N LEU A 87 -4.06 16.10 -5.48
CA LEU A 87 -4.45 16.43 -4.10
C LEU A 87 -5.69 15.66 -3.67
N ALA A 88 -6.73 15.59 -4.51
CA ALA A 88 -7.94 14.81 -4.22
C ALA A 88 -7.64 13.30 -4.03
N LEU A 89 -6.73 12.73 -4.83
CA LEU A 89 -6.28 11.36 -4.65
C LEU A 89 -5.54 11.17 -3.33
N LEU A 90 -4.63 12.08 -2.96
CA LEU A 90 -3.90 12.02 -1.69
C LEU A 90 -4.84 12.17 -0.48
N ASP A 91 -5.85 13.04 -0.56
CA ASP A 91 -6.84 13.20 0.50
C ASP A 91 -7.72 11.95 0.66
N SER A 92 -8.17 11.37 -0.46
CA SER A 92 -8.91 10.11 -0.44
C SER A 92 -8.07 8.96 0.13
N TRP A 93 -6.77 8.97 -0.16
CA TRP A 93 -5.82 7.96 0.32
C TRP A 93 -5.56 8.09 1.82
N GLU A 94 -5.37 9.31 2.33
CA GLU A 94 -5.21 9.57 3.75
C GLU A 94 -6.46 9.17 4.54
N GLU A 95 -7.65 9.52 4.03
CA GLU A 95 -8.90 9.13 4.68
C GLU A 95 -9.09 7.61 4.67
N ALA A 96 -8.72 6.94 3.58
CA ALA A 96 -8.72 5.49 3.54
C ALA A 96 -7.71 4.87 4.52
N TYR A 97 -6.56 5.51 4.78
CA TYR A 97 -5.59 5.07 5.78
C TYR A 97 -6.16 5.19 7.19
N ARG A 98 -6.86 6.29 7.52
CA ARG A 98 -7.57 6.42 8.81
C ARG A 98 -8.59 5.31 9.01
N ARG A 99 -9.40 5.01 7.99
CA ARG A 99 -10.34 3.87 8.02
C ARG A 99 -9.62 2.52 8.16
N ALA A 100 -8.49 2.33 7.49
CA ALA A 100 -7.69 1.11 7.58
C ALA A 100 -7.21 0.85 9.01
N ARG A 101 -6.75 1.91 9.71
CA ARG A 101 -6.30 1.82 11.10
C ARG A 101 -7.42 1.49 12.08
N ALA A 102 -8.62 2.01 11.84
CA ALA A 102 -9.80 1.76 12.67
C ALA A 102 -10.44 0.37 12.44
N CYS A 103 -10.02 -0.35 11.39
CA CYS A 103 -10.57 -1.66 11.06
C CYS A 103 -9.63 -2.78 11.53
N GLU A 104 -10.22 -3.80 12.16
CA GLU A 104 -9.50 -5.03 12.51
C GLU A 104 -9.63 -6.06 11.38
N GLY A 105 -8.48 -6.61 10.97
CA GLY A 105 -8.40 -7.61 9.91
C GLY A 105 -8.30 -7.01 8.50
N LEU A 106 -7.57 -7.72 7.64
CA LEU A 106 -7.31 -7.36 6.25
C LEU A 106 -8.58 -7.52 5.41
N ARG A 107 -9.28 -8.64 5.58
CA ARG A 107 -10.47 -8.95 4.76
C ARG A 107 -11.64 -8.01 5.03
N PRO A 108 -12.03 -7.74 6.31
CA PRO A 108 -13.06 -6.75 6.59
C PRO A 108 -12.71 -5.36 6.08
N SER A 109 -11.48 -4.90 6.32
CA SER A 109 -10.98 -3.58 5.88
C SER A 109 -11.12 -3.41 4.35
N VAL A 110 -10.67 -4.40 3.58
CA VAL A 110 -10.78 -4.33 2.12
C VAL A 110 -12.22 -4.39 1.62
N ARG A 111 -13.11 -5.15 2.30
CA ARG A 111 -14.53 -5.23 1.94
C ARG A 111 -15.29 -3.92 2.19
N THR A 112 -14.82 -3.07 3.11
CA THR A 112 -15.39 -1.72 3.32
C THR A 112 -14.80 -0.67 2.38
N GLY A 113 -14.04 -1.08 1.37
CA GLY A 113 -13.49 -0.20 0.34
C GLY A 113 -12.12 0.40 0.68
N VAL A 114 -11.45 -0.06 1.73
CA VAL A 114 -10.06 0.32 1.99
C VAL A 114 -9.15 -0.29 0.90
N PRO A 115 -8.19 0.48 0.34
CA PRO A 115 -7.18 -0.05 -0.55
C PRO A 115 -6.42 -1.23 0.05
N TRP A 116 -6.18 -2.28 -0.74
CA TRP A 116 -5.54 -3.51 -0.24
C TRP A 116 -4.15 -3.24 0.36
N ILE A 117 -3.43 -2.26 -0.18
CA ILE A 117 -2.12 -1.83 0.31
C ILE A 117 -2.26 -1.20 1.69
N LEU A 118 -3.25 -0.32 1.87
CA LEU A 118 -3.48 0.38 3.14
C LEU A 118 -3.99 -0.57 4.23
N ALA A 119 -4.81 -1.56 3.89
CA ALA A 119 -5.20 -2.61 4.83
C ALA A 119 -3.96 -3.39 5.33
N GLY A 120 -3.08 -3.80 4.42
CA GLY A 120 -1.82 -4.46 4.78
C GLY A 120 -0.86 -3.56 5.57
N PHE A 121 -0.73 -2.30 5.17
CA PHE A 121 0.15 -1.34 5.83
C PHE A 121 -0.35 -0.99 7.24
N ALA A 122 -1.65 -0.77 7.43
CA ALA A 122 -2.22 -0.56 8.76
C ALA A 122 -2.00 -1.76 9.68
N ASP A 123 -2.05 -2.98 9.13
CA ASP A 123 -1.70 -4.18 9.88
C ASP A 123 -0.22 -4.22 10.30
N VAL A 124 0.71 -3.90 9.39
CA VAL A 124 2.14 -3.79 9.71
C VAL A 124 2.38 -2.72 10.78
N VAL A 125 1.78 -1.53 10.62
CA VAL A 125 1.87 -0.42 11.57
C VAL A 125 1.45 -0.87 12.97
N ARG A 126 0.33 -1.61 13.07
CA ARG A 126 -0.16 -2.14 14.35
C ARG A 126 0.78 -3.19 14.94
N ARG A 127 1.23 -4.16 14.13
CA ARG A 127 2.10 -5.26 14.58
C ARG A 127 3.49 -4.79 15.01
N GLN A 128 4.01 -3.75 14.37
CA GLN A 128 5.36 -3.22 14.59
C GLN A 128 5.39 -1.97 15.48
N GLY A 129 4.23 -1.48 15.93
CA GLY A 129 4.14 -0.28 16.77
C GLY A 129 4.65 0.99 16.08
N ILE A 130 4.48 1.10 14.76
CA ILE A 130 4.95 2.27 14.00
C ILE A 130 4.09 3.48 14.38
N PRO A 131 4.70 4.61 14.79
CA PRO A 131 3.94 5.80 15.12
C PRO A 131 3.16 6.34 13.91
N PRO A 132 1.84 6.59 14.03
CA PRO A 132 1.01 6.99 12.89
C PRO A 132 1.42 8.34 12.28
N GLU A 133 2.02 9.23 13.07
CA GLU A 133 2.51 10.54 12.63
C GLU A 133 3.54 10.45 11.50
N HIS A 134 4.28 9.35 11.38
CA HIS A 134 5.25 9.18 10.29
C HIS A 134 4.57 9.14 8.93
N TYR A 135 3.46 8.40 8.80
CA TYR A 135 2.75 8.31 7.53
C TYR A 135 1.97 9.59 7.23
N HIS A 136 1.41 10.24 8.25
CA HIS A 136 0.78 11.57 8.07
C HIS A 136 1.80 12.62 7.61
N SER A 137 3.01 12.63 8.20
CA SER A 137 4.09 13.54 7.79
C SER A 137 4.56 13.27 6.36
N PHE A 138 4.66 11.99 5.98
CA PHE A 138 4.95 11.59 4.61
C PHE A 138 3.89 12.12 3.63
N LEU A 139 2.59 11.89 3.90
CA LEU A 139 1.52 12.38 3.03
C LEU A 139 1.44 13.92 3.01
N ALA A 140 1.79 14.60 4.10
CA ALA A 140 1.88 16.06 4.12
C ALA A 140 3.04 16.57 3.24
N ALA A 141 4.17 15.86 3.19
CA ALA A 141 5.27 16.20 2.30
C ALA A 141 4.91 16.01 0.82
N MET A 142 4.12 14.99 0.48
CA MET A 142 3.63 14.74 -0.88
C MET A 142 2.66 15.81 -1.43
N ARG A 143 2.14 16.69 -0.57
CA ARG A 143 1.22 17.79 -0.94
C ARG A 143 1.93 19.12 -1.22
N ARG A 144 3.23 19.19 -0.97
CA ARG A 144 4.05 20.38 -1.20
C ARG A 144 4.61 20.38 -2.60
#